data_AF-A0A8J3C877-F1
#
_entry.id   AF-A0A8J3C877-F1
#
_cell.length_a   1.000
_cell.length_b   1.000
_cell.length_c   1.000
_cell.angle_alpha   90.00
_cell.angle_beta   90.00
_cell.angle_gamma   90.00
#
_symmetry.space_group_name_H-M   'P 1'
#
loop_
_entity.id
_entity.type
_entity.pdbx_description
1 polymer ?
#
loop_
_entity_poly.entity_id
_entity_poly.type
_entity_poly.pdbx_seq_one_letter_code
_entity_poly.pdbx_strand_id
1 'polypeptide(L)' 'MTSAEDDAPKLIVTHVFPNGEEAAEAVEAADRLNLGVKLYNQVVPDEDGEGYIEEWVVELFDSAPEMRLDEEEIAQAQAG' A
#
# COMPACT_ATOMS: atom_id res chain seq x y z
N MET A 1 29.56 -11.43 1.15
CA MET A 1 28.65 -11.02 2.23
C MET A 1 27.68 -10.05 1.58
N THR A 2 26.50 -10.51 1.17
CA THR A 2 25.42 -9.59 0.78
C THR A 2 24.66 -9.31 2.07
N SER A 3 24.62 -8.04 2.49
CA SER A 3 23.86 -7.64 3.68
C SER A 3 22.37 -7.77 3.39
N ALA A 4 21.57 -8.17 4.37
CA ALA A 4 20.11 -8.31 4.27
C ALA A 4 19.39 -7.00 3.86
N GLU A 5 20.08 -5.85 3.92
CA GLU A 5 19.59 -4.55 3.45
C GLU A 5 19.42 -4.47 1.92
N ASP A 6 20.08 -5.35 1.15
CA ASP A 6 20.00 -5.35 -0.33
C ASP A 6 18.77 -6.12 -0.86
N ASP A 7 18.11 -6.92 -0.01
CA ASP A 7 16.98 -7.81 -0.36
C ASP A 7 15.61 -7.18 -0.01
N ALA A 8 15.60 -6.00 0.61
CA ALA A 8 14.36 -5.31 0.96
C ALA A 8 13.72 -4.66 -0.29
N PRO A 9 12.39 -4.80 -0.47
CA PRO A 9 11.67 -4.16 -1.56
C PRO A 9 11.88 -2.65 -1.60
N LYS A 10 12.22 -2.11 -2.77
CA LYS A 10 12.54 -0.68 -2.95
C LYS A 10 11.32 0.06 -3.46
N LEU A 11 10.93 1.11 -2.74
CA LEU A 11 9.88 2.03 -3.18
C LEU A 11 10.31 2.73 -4.47
N ILE A 12 9.48 2.62 -5.50
CA ILE A 12 9.66 3.26 -6.81
C ILE A 12 8.92 4.59 -6.83
N VAL A 13 7.64 4.58 -6.47
CA VAL A 13 6.75 5.75 -6.58
C VAL A 13 5.56 5.63 -5.62
N THR A 14 5.05 6.78 -5.20
CA THR A 14 3.81 6.91 -4.43
C THR A 14 2.80 7.68 -5.26
N HIS A 15 1.61 7.11 -5.43
CA HIS A 15 0.45 7.75 -6.03
C HIS A 15 -0.61 8.02 -4.97
N VAL A 16 -1.31 9.15 -5.10
CA VAL A 16 -2.44 9.52 -4.24
C VAL A 16 -3.66 9.74 -5.13
N PHE A 17 -4.76 9.09 -4.79
CA PHE A 17 -6.01 9.12 -5.53
C PHE A 17 -7.14 9.63 -4.65
N PRO A 18 -8.11 10.37 -5.20
CA PRO A 18 -9.25 10.89 -4.45
C PRO A 18 -10.31 9.82 -4.12
N ASN A 19 -10.21 8.63 -4.73
CA ASN A 19 -11.18 7.55 -4.52
C ASN A 19 -10.53 6.17 -4.71
N GLY A 20 -11.20 5.15 -4.16
CA GLY A 20 -10.72 3.77 -4.22
C GLY A 20 -10.82 3.10 -5.59
N GLU A 21 -11.68 3.60 -6.49
CA GLU A 21 -11.83 3.02 -7.84
C GLU A 21 -10.58 3.31 -8.69
N GLU A 22 -10.13 4.57 -8.72
CA GLU A 22 -8.88 4.96 -9.39
C GLU A 22 -7.65 4.29 -8.76
N ALA A 23 -7.62 4.17 -7.43
CA ALA A 23 -6.56 3.45 -6.75
C ALA A 23 -6.52 1.97 -7.15
N ALA A 24 -7.69 1.31 -7.27
CA ALA A 24 -7.77 -0.08 -7.69
C ALA A 24 -7.26 -0.28 -9.13
N GLU A 25 -7.55 0.63 -10.06
CA GLU A 25 -6.98 0.59 -11.41
C GLU A 25 -5.45 0.64 -11.40
N ALA A 26 -4.85 1.46 -10.52
CA ALA A 26 -3.41 1.53 -10.35
C ALA A 26 -2.83 0.23 -9.78
N VAL A 27 -3.53 -0.43 -8.86
CA VAL A 27 -3.14 -1.76 -8.34
C VAL A 27 -3.19 -2.82 -9.44
N GLU A 28 -4.26 -2.86 -10.25
CA GLU A 28 -4.34 -3.80 -11.37
C GLU A 28 -3.22 -3.57 -12.40
N ALA A 29 -2.85 -2.31 -12.65
CA ALA A 29 -1.75 -1.98 -13.54
C ALA A 29 -0.40 -2.45 -12.97
N ALA A 30 -0.19 -2.28 -11.66
CA ALA A 30 1.02 -2.74 -10.98
C ALA A 30 1.16 -4.26 -11.01
N ASP A 31 0.07 -5.00 -10.82
CA ASP A 31 0.04 -6.47 -10.95
C ASP A 31 0.48 -6.94 -12.34
N ARG A 32 -0.06 -6.31 -13.41
CA ARG A 32 0.34 -6.61 -14.80
C ARG A 32 1.82 -6.35 -15.10
N LEU A 33 2.45 -5.46 -14.33
CA LEU A 33 3.86 -5.12 -14.41
C LEU A 33 4.73 -5.92 -13.42
N ASN A 34 4.12 -6.81 -12.63
CA ASN A 34 4.76 -7.62 -11.60
C ASN A 34 5.54 -6.75 -10.59
N LEU A 35 4.93 -5.62 -10.18
CA LEU A 35 5.43 -4.74 -9.14
C LEU A 35 4.82 -5.09 -7.79
N GLY A 36 5.56 -4.81 -6.71
CA GLY A 36 4.99 -4.85 -5.36
C GLY A 36 4.10 -3.66 -5.10
N VAL A 37 3.08 -3.84 -4.26
CA VAL A 37 2.10 -2.79 -3.94
C VAL A 37 1.85 -2.76 -2.45
N LYS A 38 1.72 -1.55 -1.89
CA LYS A 38 1.08 -1.30 -0.61
C LYS A 38 -0.02 -0.25 -0.81
N LEU A 39 -1.24 -0.61 -0.43
CA LEU A 39 -2.44 0.21 -0.54
C LEU A 39 -2.96 0.53 0.86
N TYR A 40 -3.23 1.80 1.13
CA TYR A 40 -3.88 2.25 2.36
C TYR A 40 -4.63 3.56 2.12
N ASN A 41 -5.61 3.87 2.96
CA ASN A 41 -6.25 5.18 2.96
C ASN A 41 -5.64 6.08 4.05
N GLN A 42 -5.74 7.39 3.87
CA GLN A 42 -5.49 8.38 4.89
C GLN A 42 -6.60 9.44 4.86
N VAL A 43 -6.86 10.04 6.02
CA VAL A 43 -7.81 11.15 6.13
C VAL A 43 -7.01 12.41 6.33
N VAL A 44 -7.10 13.34 5.39
CA VAL A 44 -6.36 14.62 5.41
C VAL A 44 -7.34 15.79 5.45
N PRO A 45 -6.96 16.95 6.02
CA PRO A 45 -7.76 18.17 5.89
C PRO A 45 -7.98 18.51 4.41
N ASP A 46 -9.18 18.96 4.08
CA ASP A 46 -9.50 19.50 2.76
C ASP A 46 -8.70 20.79 2.48
N GLU A 47 -8.55 21.19 1.22
CA GLU A 47 -7.73 22.33 0.80
C GLU A 47 -8.18 23.65 1.45
N ASP A 48 -9.50 23.79 1.67
CA ASP A 48 -10.10 24.95 2.32
C ASP A 48 -10.05 24.88 3.86
N GLY A 49 -9.62 23.75 4.43
CA GLY A 49 -9.56 23.52 5.88
C GLY A 49 -10.93 23.43 6.56
N GLU A 50 -12.01 23.39 5.78
CA GLU A 50 -13.39 23.33 6.26
C GLU A 50 -13.90 21.89 6.48
N GLY A 51 -13.07 20.89 6.18
CA GLY A 51 -13.43 19.49 6.27
C GLY A 51 -12.23 18.54 6.19
N TYR A 52 -12.55 17.26 6.02
CA TYR A 52 -11.58 16.20 5.80
C TYR A 52 -11.99 15.40 4.57
N ILE A 53 -11.01 14.99 3.80
CA ILE A 53 -11.18 14.09 2.66
C ILE A 53 -10.44 12.78 2.92
N GLU A 54 -10.97 11.71 2.36
CA GLU A 54 -10.27 10.44 2.26
C GLU A 54 -9.41 10.44 1.00
N GLU A 55 -8.14 10.09 1.17
CA GLU A 55 -7.21 9.85 0.07
C GLU A 55 -6.75 8.40 0.08
N TRP A 56 -6.58 7.84 -1.10
CA TRP A 56 -6.10 6.48 -1.31
C TRP A 56 -4.65 6.53 -1.79
N VAL A 57 -3.74 5.95 -1.01
CA VAL A 57 -2.30 5.95 -1.28
C VAL A 57 -1.87 4.59 -1.82
N VAL A 58 -1.25 4.60 -3.00
CA VAL A 58 -0.65 3.43 -3.65
C VAL A 58 0.85 3.61 -3.70
N GLU A 59 1.58 2.84 -2.90
CA GLU A 59 3.04 2.75 -2.94
C GLU A 59 3.45 1.56 -3.83
N LEU A 60 4.24 1.83 -4.87
CA LEU A 60 4.76 0.81 -5.79
C LEU A 60 6.21 0.46 -5.47
N PHE A 61 6.51 -0.83 -5.43
CA PHE A 61 7.81 -1.38 -5.11
C PHE A 61 8.34 -2.23 -6.27
N ASP A 62 9.66 -2.40 -6.35
CA ASP A 62 10.30 -3.28 -7.34
C ASP A 62 9.98 -4.77 -7.14
N SER A 63 9.51 -5.13 -5.96
CA SER A 63 9.15 -6.48 -5.54
C SER A 63 8.11 -6.41 -4.42
N ALA A 64 7.39 -7.50 -4.16
CA ALA A 64 6.32 -7.51 -3.16
C ALA A 64 6.85 -7.15 -1.76
N PRO A 65 6.30 -6.11 -1.09
CA PRO A 65 6.67 -5.79 0.30
C PRO A 65 6.35 -6.95 1.23
N GLU A 66 7.22 -7.23 2.20
CA GLU A 66 6.92 -8.22 3.24
C GLU A 66 5.73 -7.75 4.07
N MET A 67 4.61 -8.47 3.99
CA MET A 67 3.50 -8.30 4.93
C MET A 67 3.91 -8.86 6.29
N ARG A 68 4.24 -7.99 7.24
CA ARG A 68 4.23 -8.37 8.65
C ARG A 68 2.79 -8.42 9.12
N LEU A 69 2.13 -9.55 8.87
CA LEU A 69 0.92 -9.90 9.60
C LEU A 69 1.36 -10.13 11.05
N ASP A 70 0.76 -9.39 11.97
CA ASP A 70 0.87 -9.69 13.39
C ASP A 70 0.28 -11.08 13.64
N GLU A 71 1.10 -11.97 14.19
CA GLU A 71 0.76 -13.39 14.38
C GLU A 71 -0.52 -13.59 15.24
N GLU A 72 -0.91 -12.57 16.00
CA GLU A 72 -2.16 -12.51 16.79
C GLU A 72 -3.44 -12.37 15.94
N GLU A 73 -3.36 -11.79 14.73
CA GLU A 73 -4.52 -11.61 13.84
C GLU A 73 -4.81 -12.88 13.03
N ILE A 74 -3.76 -13.60 12.60
CA ILE A 74 -3.88 -14.90 11.90
C ILE A 74 -4.45 -15.98 12.82
N ALA A 75 -4.06 -15.99 14.10
CA ALA A 75 -4.51 -16.99 15.07
C ALA A 75 -6.01 -16.85 15.39
N GLN A 76 -6.57 -15.63 15.35
CA GLN A 76 -7.99 -15.38 15.60
C GLN A 76 -8.88 -15.78 14.40
N ALA A 77 -8.38 -15.66 13.16
CA ALA A 77 -9.11 -16.05 11.96
C ALA A 77 -9.30 -17.58 11.80
N GLN A 78 -8.50 -18.40 12.49
CA GLN A 78 -8.57 -19.87 12.44
C GLN A 78 -9.38 -20.49 13.58
N ALA A 79 -9.86 -19.69 14.54
CA ALA A 79 -10.56 -20.14 15.73
C ALA A 79 -12.09 -19.93 15.72
N GLY A 80 -12.64 -19.38 14.62
CA GLY A 80 -14.08 -19.16 14.39
C GLY A 80 -14.63 -20.09 13.31
#